data_AF-A0A7K0N7N2-F1
#
_entry.id   AF-A0A7K0N7N2-F1
#
_cell.length_a   1.000
_cell.length_b   1.000
_cell.length_c   1.000
_cell.angle_alpha   90.00
_cell.angle_beta   90.00
_cell.angle_gamma   90.00
#
_symmetry.space_group_name_H-M   'P 1'
#
loop_
_entity.id
_entity.type
_entity.pdbx_description
1 polymer ?
#
loop_
_entity_poly.entity_id
_entity_poly.type
_entity_poly.pdbx_seq_one_letter_code
_entity_poly.pdbx_strand_id
1 'polypeptide(L)'
;SGTIDVEGAVAAMSEAMVLGPTGVSPAGSCGCGGSSQSANAESGVSASVRPSMADAPEGQNMVYALGNLSYDFGTEARRDSFKQLMPPVEINGDVVPANPYDARQLVAYLGENVSEARALTWTLNVELTPVYALEPTGAFGADLYGRLVEILAAEILGEGEEDHIQRVSIPGRLTGNTVRLFSGQVVPVLQLENPRGMYGWKHNALISQAAQAVSGRTSATADLETIQKNLRGFLDRVYYDLRNLGVLSSDRAVNFAATNAFQAAMVFSEALGGGMQLETIETEMSPFARADADAWDVKMKFFDPENTRRARRVYRFTVDVSELMPVTLGQVRSWTTAV
;
A
#
# COMPACT_ATOMS: atom_id res chain seq x y z
N SER A 1 -34.91 -5.80 19.61
CA SER A 1 -34.15 -4.64 20.09
C SER A 1 -32.91 -5.17 20.77
N GLY A 2 -31.79 -5.16 20.06
CA GLY A 2 -30.50 -5.65 20.53
C GLY A 2 -29.45 -4.79 19.87
N THR A 3 -29.03 -3.75 20.58
CA THR A 3 -27.91 -2.89 20.20
C THR A 3 -26.67 -3.77 20.21
N ILE A 4 -26.12 -4.06 19.03
CA ILE A 4 -24.90 -4.85 18.89
C ILE A 4 -23.71 -3.91 19.11
N ASP A 5 -22.83 -4.34 19.98
CA ASP A 5 -21.63 -3.66 20.42
C ASP A 5 -20.59 -3.56 19.29
N VAL A 6 -20.55 -2.38 18.66
CA VAL A 6 -19.56 -2.03 17.63
C VAL A 6 -18.15 -1.95 18.22
N GLU A 7 -17.99 -1.74 19.53
CA GLU A 7 -16.67 -1.69 20.19
C GLU A 7 -16.01 -3.07 20.27
N GLY A 8 -16.78 -4.14 20.42
CA GLY A 8 -16.25 -5.51 20.51
C GLY A 8 -15.62 -6.03 19.22
N ALA A 9 -16.17 -5.68 18.06
CA ALA A 9 -15.59 -6.05 16.77
C ALA A 9 -14.32 -5.24 16.42
N VAL A 10 -14.22 -4.01 16.93
CA VAL A 10 -13.06 -3.15 16.75
C VAL A 10 -11.93 -3.52 17.72
N ALA A 11 -12.26 -4.01 18.93
CA ALA A 11 -11.29 -4.49 19.91
C ALA A 11 -10.52 -5.74 19.44
N ALA A 12 -11.18 -6.67 18.75
CA ALA A 12 -10.54 -7.89 18.23
C ALA A 12 -9.47 -7.61 17.15
N MET A 13 -9.52 -6.45 16.49
CA MET A 13 -8.51 -6.03 15.51
C MET A 13 -7.31 -5.32 16.15
N SER A 14 -7.46 -4.78 17.37
CA SER A 14 -6.38 -4.13 18.12
C SER A 14 -5.39 -5.13 18.73
N GLU A 15 -5.80 -6.37 18.99
CA GLU A 15 -4.94 -7.38 19.63
C GLU A 15 -4.04 -8.14 18.65
N ALA A 16 -4.32 -8.10 17.34
CA ALA A 16 -3.51 -8.77 16.32
C ALA A 16 -2.21 -8.01 15.96
N MET A 17 -1.97 -6.82 16.52
CA MET A 17 -0.86 -5.93 16.14
C MET A 17 0.28 -5.81 17.17
N VAL A 18 0.26 -6.53 18.30
CA VAL A 18 1.29 -6.35 19.35
C VAL A 18 1.88 -7.67 19.80
N LEU A 19 3.00 -8.08 19.20
CA LEU A 19 4.01 -8.89 19.87
C LEU A 19 5.41 -8.41 19.46
N GLY A 20 6.03 -7.64 20.35
CA GLY A 20 7.46 -7.29 20.32
C GLY A 20 8.02 -7.39 21.75
N PRO A 21 9.24 -7.94 21.94
CA PRO A 21 9.75 -8.28 23.27
C PRO A 21 10.38 -7.09 24.01
N THR A 22 10.52 -7.28 25.32
CA THR A 22 10.93 -6.34 26.37
C THR A 22 12.45 -6.21 26.59
N GLY A 23 12.88 -5.02 27.05
CA GLY A 23 14.21 -4.72 27.64
C GLY A 23 15.28 -4.28 26.62
N VAL A 24 16.14 -3.27 26.83
CA VAL A 24 16.90 -2.84 28.03
C VAL A 24 17.42 -1.40 27.85
N SER A 25 17.60 -0.64 28.94
CA SER A 25 18.21 0.69 29.03
C SER A 25 19.69 0.76 28.61
N PRO A 26 20.21 1.97 28.30
CA PRO A 26 21.20 2.56 29.21
C PRO A 26 21.05 4.07 29.44
N ALA A 27 21.73 4.52 30.50
CA ALA A 27 21.81 5.90 30.99
C ALA A 27 22.85 6.74 30.25
N GLY A 28 22.72 8.08 30.31
CA GLY A 28 23.88 8.97 30.20
C GLY A 28 23.64 10.37 29.63
N SER A 29 23.65 11.34 30.54
CA SER A 29 24.24 12.68 30.38
C SER A 29 23.38 13.88 29.95
N CYS A 30 23.58 14.91 30.76
CA CYS A 30 23.18 16.29 30.74
C CYS A 30 23.82 17.12 29.60
N GLY A 31 23.17 18.24 29.27
CA GLY A 31 23.72 19.30 28.43
C GLY A 31 22.68 20.41 28.21
N CYS A 32 22.93 21.56 28.81
CA CYS A 32 22.05 22.72 28.91
C CYS A 32 22.27 23.76 27.80
N GLY A 33 21.20 24.48 27.44
CA GLY A 33 21.26 25.89 27.06
C GLY A 33 20.89 26.27 25.62
N GLY A 34 20.01 27.27 25.49
CA GLY A 34 20.13 28.28 24.43
C GLY A 34 18.93 28.48 23.52
N SER A 35 18.06 29.43 23.87
CA SER A 35 16.91 29.93 23.12
C SER A 35 17.31 30.87 21.96
N SER A 36 16.56 30.85 20.85
CA SER A 36 16.27 32.07 20.07
C SER A 36 15.13 31.85 19.06
N GLN A 37 14.06 32.62 19.23
CA GLN A 37 12.89 32.73 18.38
C GLN A 37 13.07 33.74 17.23
N SER A 38 12.30 33.49 16.15
CA SER A 38 11.60 34.43 15.26
C SER A 38 12.35 35.14 14.13
N ALA A 39 11.88 34.90 12.90
CA ALA A 39 11.34 35.96 12.03
C ALA A 39 10.45 35.38 10.90
N ASN A 40 9.19 35.84 10.86
CA ASN A 40 8.23 35.66 9.78
C ASN A 40 8.67 36.38 8.50
N ALA A 41 8.44 35.76 7.34
CA ALA A 41 8.32 36.46 6.06
C ALA A 41 7.20 35.81 5.25
N GLU A 42 6.10 36.55 5.07
CA GLU A 42 4.98 36.21 4.19
C GLU A 42 5.46 36.22 2.72
N SER A 43 5.02 35.25 1.92
CA SER A 43 5.14 35.32 0.46
C SER A 43 3.89 34.76 -0.20
N GLY A 44 3.33 35.58 -1.08
CA GLY A 44 2.04 35.42 -1.74
C GLY A 44 1.92 34.15 -2.58
N VAL A 45 0.72 33.59 -2.56
CA VAL A 45 0.34 32.38 -3.27
C VAL A 45 0.05 32.71 -4.75
N SER A 46 0.99 32.40 -5.63
CA SER A 46 0.70 32.14 -7.04
C SER A 46 0.61 30.63 -7.23
N ALA A 47 -0.57 30.14 -7.59
CA ALA A 47 -0.82 28.73 -7.85
C ALA A 47 -0.05 28.28 -9.11
N SER A 48 1.21 27.87 -8.92
CA SER A 48 1.98 27.10 -9.89
C SER A 48 1.60 25.63 -9.72
N VAL A 49 1.28 24.95 -10.82
CA VAL A 49 1.25 23.48 -10.86
C VAL A 49 2.66 23.02 -10.49
N ARG A 50 2.81 22.42 -9.30
CA ARG A 50 4.09 21.94 -8.77
C ARG A 50 4.23 20.44 -9.04
N PRO A 51 5.41 19.95 -9.45
CA PRO A 51 5.69 18.52 -9.45
C PRO A 51 5.47 17.97 -8.04
N SER A 52 4.84 16.81 -7.91
CA SER A 52 4.62 16.14 -6.60
C SER A 52 5.92 15.86 -5.83
N MET A 53 7.07 15.89 -6.50
CA MET A 53 8.41 15.76 -5.92
C MET A 53 8.99 17.08 -5.37
N ALA A 54 8.42 18.25 -5.70
CA ALA A 54 9.00 19.56 -5.37
C ALA A 54 8.60 20.10 -3.99
N ASP A 55 7.57 19.52 -3.36
CA ASP A 55 7.04 19.95 -2.05
C ASP A 55 7.33 18.95 -0.93
N ALA A 56 8.19 17.95 -1.15
CA ALA A 56 8.68 17.11 -0.06
C ALA A 56 9.52 17.98 0.88
N PRO A 57 9.11 18.20 2.15
CA PRO A 57 9.90 19.02 3.07
C PRO A 57 11.30 18.45 3.20
N GLU A 58 12.32 19.32 3.16
CA GLU A 58 13.73 18.93 3.28
C GLU A 58 13.91 18.00 4.50
N GLY A 59 14.29 16.75 4.24
CA GLY A 59 14.48 15.72 5.27
C GLY A 59 13.42 14.61 5.31
N GLN A 60 12.28 14.76 4.64
CA GLN A 60 11.30 13.67 4.51
C GLN A 60 11.54 12.83 3.24
N ASN A 61 12.52 11.93 3.34
CA ASN A 61 12.83 10.96 2.26
C ASN A 61 11.96 9.70 2.35
N MET A 62 10.85 9.72 3.09
CA MET A 62 10.01 8.52 3.28
C MET A 62 8.97 8.44 2.18
N VAL A 63 8.78 7.23 1.67
CA VAL A 63 7.77 6.92 0.66
C VAL A 63 6.93 5.75 1.15
N TYR A 64 5.62 5.85 0.97
CA TYR A 64 4.70 4.74 1.10
C TYR A 64 3.90 4.64 -0.19
N ALA A 65 4.34 3.78 -1.11
CA ALA A 65 3.80 3.72 -2.47
C ALA A 65 2.95 2.47 -2.68
N LEU A 66 1.95 2.60 -3.56
CA LEU A 66 1.12 1.50 -4.04
C LEU A 66 1.39 1.25 -5.52
N GLY A 67 1.37 -0.02 -5.95
CA GLY A 67 1.61 -0.33 -7.35
C GLY A 67 1.63 -1.82 -7.65
N ASN A 68 2.37 -2.17 -8.70
CA ASN A 68 2.66 -3.52 -9.16
C ASN A 68 4.16 -3.73 -9.21
N LEU A 69 4.60 -4.92 -8.83
CA LEU A 69 6.00 -5.27 -8.88
C LEU A 69 6.39 -5.69 -10.29
N SER A 70 7.56 -5.24 -10.73
CA SER A 70 8.17 -5.69 -11.97
C SER A 70 9.69 -5.76 -11.80
N TYR A 71 10.37 -6.13 -12.88
CA TYR A 71 11.81 -6.26 -12.91
C TYR A 71 12.35 -5.75 -14.24
N ASP A 72 13.59 -5.31 -14.21
CA ASP A 72 14.34 -4.82 -15.36
C ASP A 72 15.78 -5.35 -15.29
N PHE A 73 16.37 -5.61 -16.45
CA PHE A 73 17.73 -6.15 -16.53
C PHE A 73 18.81 -5.06 -16.45
N GLY A 74 18.47 -3.79 -16.74
CA GLY A 74 19.38 -2.65 -16.81
C GLY A 74 20.35 -2.70 -17.99
N THR A 75 20.99 -3.85 -18.24
CA THR A 75 22.00 -4.03 -19.29
C THR A 75 21.78 -5.31 -20.10
N GLU A 76 22.30 -5.34 -21.33
CA GLU A 76 22.27 -6.52 -22.20
C GLU A 76 23.05 -7.68 -21.59
N ALA A 77 24.23 -7.41 -21.02
CA ALA A 77 25.05 -8.43 -20.38
C ALA A 77 24.30 -9.18 -19.28
N ARG A 78 23.56 -8.44 -18.44
CA ARG A 78 22.77 -9.05 -17.36
C ARG A 78 21.61 -9.90 -17.89
N ARG A 79 20.88 -9.39 -18.88
CA ARG A 79 19.82 -10.14 -19.58
C ARG A 79 20.36 -11.44 -20.16
N ASP A 80 21.52 -11.39 -20.81
CA ASP A 80 22.12 -12.56 -21.44
C ASP A 80 22.63 -13.57 -20.41
N SER A 81 23.08 -13.13 -19.23
CA SER A 81 23.37 -14.04 -18.10
C SER A 81 22.13 -14.85 -17.69
N PHE A 82 20.97 -14.20 -17.53
CA PHE A 82 19.73 -14.92 -17.21
C PHE A 82 19.33 -15.91 -18.31
N LYS A 83 19.49 -15.55 -19.59
CA LYS A 83 19.24 -16.48 -20.70
C LYS A 83 20.12 -17.74 -20.67
N GLN A 84 21.35 -17.63 -20.17
CA GLN A 84 22.29 -18.75 -20.10
C GLN A 84 22.05 -19.63 -18.86
N LEU A 85 21.64 -19.03 -17.75
CA LEU A 85 21.49 -19.72 -16.46
C LEU A 85 20.09 -20.33 -16.27
N MET A 86 19.05 -19.71 -16.83
CA MET A 86 17.69 -20.23 -16.72
C MET A 86 17.55 -21.54 -17.51
N PRO A 87 16.94 -22.59 -16.92
CA PRO A 87 16.71 -23.84 -17.62
C PRO A 87 15.62 -23.66 -18.71
N PRO A 88 15.68 -24.44 -19.80
CA PRO A 88 14.56 -24.54 -20.73
C PRO A 88 13.35 -25.16 -20.03
N VAL A 89 12.15 -24.85 -20.53
CA VAL A 89 10.89 -25.34 -19.97
C VAL A 89 10.18 -26.23 -20.98
N GLU A 90 9.66 -27.37 -20.52
CA GLU A 90 8.82 -28.24 -21.34
C GLU A 90 7.36 -27.79 -21.25
N ILE A 91 6.76 -27.44 -22.39
CA ILE A 91 5.34 -27.05 -22.48
C ILE A 91 4.67 -27.99 -23.49
N ASN A 92 3.71 -28.79 -23.03
CA ASN A 92 2.97 -29.75 -23.86
C ASN A 92 3.85 -30.73 -24.66
N GLY A 93 5.04 -31.07 -24.13
CA GLY A 93 6.00 -31.97 -24.78
C GLY A 93 7.02 -31.29 -25.70
N ASP A 94 6.92 -29.98 -25.90
CA ASP A 94 7.91 -29.18 -26.63
C ASP A 94 8.89 -28.51 -25.67
N VAL A 95 10.20 -28.62 -25.97
CA VAL A 95 11.25 -27.94 -25.21
C VAL A 95 11.34 -26.49 -25.68
N VAL A 96 10.85 -25.57 -24.85
CA VAL A 96 10.91 -24.13 -25.10
C VAL A 96 12.20 -23.56 -24.48
N PRO A 97 13.01 -22.80 -25.24
CA PRO A 97 14.19 -22.14 -24.67
C PRO A 97 13.82 -21.21 -23.52
N ALA A 98 14.75 -21.04 -22.58
CA ALA A 98 14.56 -20.13 -21.46
C ALA A 98 14.28 -18.70 -21.94
N ASN A 99 13.19 -18.12 -21.44
CA ASN A 99 12.80 -16.75 -21.74
C ASN A 99 12.75 -15.92 -20.45
N PRO A 100 13.78 -15.10 -20.18
CA PRO A 100 13.81 -14.24 -18.99
C PRO A 100 12.72 -13.16 -18.95
N TYR A 101 12.04 -12.87 -20.08
CA TYR A 101 10.90 -11.95 -20.10
C TYR A 101 9.58 -12.62 -19.72
N ASP A 102 9.55 -13.96 -19.70
CA ASP A 102 8.42 -14.70 -19.14
C ASP A 102 8.60 -14.74 -17.63
N ALA A 103 7.81 -13.91 -16.94
CA ALA A 103 7.85 -13.80 -15.49
C ALA A 103 7.59 -15.14 -14.79
N ARG A 104 6.85 -16.08 -15.41
CA ARG A 104 6.61 -17.42 -14.85
C ARG A 104 7.91 -18.23 -14.80
N GLN A 105 8.66 -18.21 -15.89
CA GLN A 105 9.96 -18.89 -15.96
C GLN A 105 10.97 -18.24 -15.03
N LEU A 106 10.99 -16.90 -14.98
CA LEU A 106 11.91 -16.17 -14.11
C LEU A 106 11.63 -16.43 -12.63
N VAL A 107 10.37 -16.35 -12.19
CA VAL A 107 9.98 -16.65 -10.81
C VAL A 107 10.33 -18.08 -10.44
N ALA A 108 10.05 -19.06 -11.31
CA ALA A 108 10.43 -20.45 -11.07
C ALA A 108 11.94 -20.61 -10.87
N TYR A 109 12.75 -19.94 -11.69
CA TYR A 109 14.21 -19.92 -11.55
C TYR A 109 14.67 -19.25 -10.24
N LEU A 110 14.09 -18.09 -9.91
CA LEU A 110 14.43 -17.33 -8.71
C LEU A 110 13.98 -18.01 -7.41
N GLY A 111 12.90 -18.79 -7.44
CA GLY A 111 12.44 -19.57 -6.29
C GLY A 111 13.49 -20.58 -5.80
N GLU A 112 14.24 -21.18 -6.74
CA GLU A 112 15.35 -22.08 -6.44
C GLU A 112 16.68 -21.33 -6.24
N ASN A 113 16.80 -20.09 -6.74
CA ASN A 113 18.04 -19.31 -6.76
C ASN A 113 17.83 -17.87 -6.28
N VAL A 114 17.33 -17.70 -5.05
CA VAL A 114 16.94 -16.37 -4.52
C VAL A 114 18.09 -15.36 -4.54
N SER A 115 19.35 -15.79 -4.45
CA SER A 115 20.51 -14.89 -4.55
C SER A 115 20.59 -14.13 -5.88
N GLU A 116 20.09 -14.72 -6.97
CA GLU A 116 20.07 -14.10 -8.30
C GLU A 116 19.06 -12.96 -8.39
N ALA A 117 18.09 -12.88 -7.48
CA ALA A 117 17.16 -11.77 -7.39
C ALA A 117 17.88 -10.43 -7.22
N ARG A 118 19.05 -10.42 -6.56
CA ARG A 118 19.88 -9.20 -6.40
C ARG A 118 20.42 -8.66 -7.72
N ALA A 119 20.57 -9.50 -8.74
CA ALA A 119 21.05 -9.02 -10.04
C ALA A 119 20.01 -8.14 -10.73
N LEU A 120 18.71 -8.41 -10.54
CA LEU A 120 17.63 -7.66 -11.18
C LEU A 120 17.47 -6.26 -10.60
N THR A 121 17.09 -5.32 -11.46
CA THR A 121 16.55 -4.03 -11.02
C THR A 121 15.06 -4.23 -10.77
N TRP A 122 14.67 -4.41 -9.52
CA TRP A 122 13.27 -4.49 -9.14
C TRP A 122 12.63 -3.12 -9.31
N THR A 123 11.43 -3.06 -9.90
CA THR A 123 10.72 -1.79 -10.09
C THR A 123 9.34 -1.85 -9.48
N LEU A 124 8.94 -0.76 -8.83
CA LEU A 124 7.55 -0.53 -8.50
C LEU A 124 6.93 0.29 -9.62
N ASN A 125 5.87 -0.24 -10.19
CA ASN A 125 5.14 0.37 -11.28
C ASN A 125 3.81 0.90 -10.76
N VAL A 126 3.50 2.14 -11.13
CA VAL A 126 2.13 2.64 -11.01
C VAL A 126 1.50 2.46 -12.37
N GLU A 127 0.54 1.52 -12.44
CA GLU A 127 0.05 0.95 -13.69
C GLU A 127 1.20 0.35 -14.53
N LEU A 128 1.45 0.90 -15.72
CA LEU A 128 2.49 0.43 -16.64
C LEU A 128 3.74 1.31 -16.61
N THR A 129 3.82 2.25 -15.67
CA THR A 129 4.94 3.21 -15.58
C THR A 129 5.82 2.87 -14.38
N PRO A 130 7.10 2.49 -14.59
CA PRO A 130 8.07 2.38 -13.50
C PRO A 130 8.25 3.74 -12.82
N VAL A 131 8.00 3.78 -11.50
CA VAL A 131 8.13 5.01 -10.69
C VAL A 131 9.31 4.95 -9.73
N TYR A 132 9.68 3.75 -9.26
CA TYR A 132 10.80 3.53 -8.36
C TYR A 132 11.59 2.29 -8.74
N ALA A 133 12.91 2.34 -8.60
CA ALA A 133 13.74 1.15 -8.50
C ALA A 133 13.84 0.74 -7.02
N LEU A 134 13.54 -0.51 -6.69
CA LEU A 134 13.53 -1.02 -5.33
C LEU A 134 14.89 -1.62 -5.00
N GLU A 135 15.51 -1.13 -3.92
CA GLU A 135 16.81 -1.62 -3.46
C GLU A 135 16.71 -2.16 -2.03
N PRO A 136 16.55 -3.48 -1.86
CA PRO A 136 16.75 -4.14 -0.58
C PRO A 136 18.18 -3.94 -0.04
N THR A 137 18.28 -3.46 1.21
CA THR A 137 19.56 -3.20 1.88
C THR A 137 19.54 -3.68 3.34
N GLY A 138 20.71 -3.62 3.98
CA GLY A 138 20.85 -3.96 5.40
C GLY A 138 20.73 -5.47 5.69
N ALA A 139 20.50 -5.80 6.96
CA ALA A 139 20.48 -7.17 7.44
C ALA A 139 19.34 -8.02 6.87
N PHE A 140 18.25 -7.39 6.42
CA PHE A 140 17.06 -8.04 5.87
C PHE A 140 17.08 -8.14 4.34
N GLY A 141 18.21 -7.83 3.68
CA GLY A 141 18.28 -7.79 2.22
C GLY A 141 17.85 -9.10 1.55
N ALA A 142 18.31 -10.25 2.05
CA ALA A 142 17.93 -11.56 1.52
C ALA A 142 16.42 -11.84 1.67
N ASP A 143 15.85 -11.58 2.85
CA ASP A 143 14.43 -11.77 3.13
C ASP A 143 13.56 -10.86 2.26
N LEU A 144 13.99 -9.62 2.05
CA LEU A 144 13.32 -8.66 1.18
C LEU A 144 13.34 -9.11 -0.28
N TYR A 145 14.47 -9.59 -0.80
CA TYR A 145 14.50 -10.17 -2.15
C TYR A 145 13.60 -11.39 -2.28
N GLY A 146 13.61 -12.29 -1.29
CA GLY A 146 12.68 -13.43 -1.24
C GLY A 146 11.23 -12.96 -1.29
N ARG A 147 10.88 -11.92 -0.51
CA ARG A 147 9.53 -11.36 -0.50
C ARG A 147 9.14 -10.72 -1.82
N LEU A 148 10.07 -10.05 -2.52
CA LEU A 148 9.82 -9.52 -3.87
C LEU A 148 9.54 -10.65 -4.86
N VAL A 149 10.28 -11.76 -4.79
CA VAL A 149 10.01 -12.95 -5.62
C VAL A 149 8.65 -13.55 -5.31
N GLU A 150 8.28 -13.72 -4.04
CA GLU A 150 6.96 -14.23 -3.62
C GLU A 150 5.81 -13.35 -4.12
N ILE A 151 5.98 -12.03 -4.03
CA ILE A 151 5.01 -11.07 -4.53
C ILE A 151 4.86 -11.20 -6.04
N LEU A 152 5.98 -11.19 -6.78
CA LEU A 152 5.94 -11.34 -8.24
C LEU A 152 5.30 -12.67 -8.65
N ALA A 153 5.57 -13.76 -7.90
CA ALA A 153 4.97 -15.06 -8.12
C ALA A 153 3.44 -15.04 -7.97
N ALA A 154 2.93 -14.27 -7.01
CA ALA A 154 1.50 -14.13 -6.81
C ALA A 154 0.85 -13.12 -7.78
N GLU A 155 1.59 -12.12 -8.28
CA GLU A 155 1.11 -11.20 -9.32
C GLU A 155 0.90 -11.91 -10.68
N ILE A 156 1.65 -12.97 -10.99
CA ILE A 156 1.53 -13.72 -12.27
C ILE A 156 0.46 -14.82 -12.28
N LEU A 157 -0.16 -15.09 -11.13
CA LEU A 157 -1.29 -16.03 -11.03
C LEU A 157 -2.47 -15.51 -11.86
N GLY A 158 -3.39 -16.41 -12.23
CA GLY A 158 -4.60 -16.01 -12.96
C GLY A 158 -5.46 -15.04 -12.15
N GLU A 159 -6.09 -14.06 -12.80
CA GLU A 159 -6.92 -13.05 -12.12
C GLU A 159 -8.06 -13.62 -11.27
N GLY A 160 -8.51 -14.84 -11.56
CA GLY A 160 -9.55 -15.55 -10.81
C GLY A 160 -9.03 -16.37 -9.62
N GLU A 161 -7.72 -16.50 -9.45
CA GLU A 161 -7.13 -17.27 -8.36
C GLU A 161 -7.22 -16.50 -7.03
N GLU A 162 -7.38 -17.23 -5.92
CA GLU A 162 -7.56 -16.64 -4.60
C GLU A 162 -6.30 -15.89 -4.13
N ASP A 163 -5.14 -16.46 -4.43
CA ASP A 163 -3.84 -15.93 -4.02
C ASP A 163 -3.27 -14.85 -4.95
N HIS A 164 -3.97 -14.53 -6.05
CA HIS A 164 -3.52 -13.52 -7.00
C HIS A 164 -3.41 -12.15 -6.32
N ILE A 165 -2.22 -11.57 -6.36
CA ILE A 165 -1.95 -10.21 -5.90
C ILE A 165 -2.23 -9.25 -7.05
N GLN A 166 -3.19 -8.34 -6.84
CA GLN A 166 -3.45 -7.28 -7.81
C GLN A 166 -2.53 -6.09 -7.58
N ARG A 167 -2.20 -5.79 -6.32
CA ARG A 167 -1.44 -4.59 -5.92
C ARG A 167 -0.57 -4.86 -4.72
N VAL A 168 0.48 -4.06 -4.58
CA VAL A 168 1.39 -4.11 -3.45
C VAL A 168 1.52 -2.75 -2.81
N SER A 169 1.76 -2.76 -1.49
CA SER A 169 2.22 -1.59 -0.75
C SER A 169 3.70 -1.75 -0.46
N ILE A 170 4.50 -0.71 -0.71
CA ILE A 170 5.96 -0.72 -0.53
C ILE A 170 6.36 0.55 0.23
N PRO A 171 6.72 0.44 1.52
CA PRO A 171 7.39 1.49 2.25
C PRO A 171 8.88 1.50 1.92
N GLY A 172 9.48 2.67 1.75
CA GLY A 172 10.92 2.81 1.60
C GLY A 172 11.46 4.22 1.79
N ARG A 173 12.77 4.37 1.71
CA ARG A 173 13.45 5.67 1.79
C ARG A 173 14.10 6.05 0.46
N LEU A 174 13.87 7.27 0.00
CA LEU A 174 14.56 7.83 -1.16
C LEU A 174 16.04 8.04 -0.82
N THR A 175 16.90 7.47 -1.65
CA THR A 175 18.36 7.54 -1.46
C THR A 175 18.98 8.80 -2.05
N GLY A 176 18.25 9.51 -2.93
CA GLY A 176 18.79 10.55 -3.81
C GLY A 176 19.51 10.00 -5.05
N ASN A 177 19.74 8.68 -5.13
CA ASN A 177 20.29 8.02 -6.30
C ASN A 177 19.20 7.68 -7.32
N THR A 178 19.61 7.48 -8.57
CA THR A 178 18.74 7.06 -9.66
C THR A 178 19.36 5.89 -10.41
N VAL A 179 18.51 5.01 -10.96
CA VAL A 179 18.93 3.93 -11.86
C VAL A 179 18.34 4.15 -13.24
N ARG A 180 19.14 3.88 -14.27
CA ARG A 180 18.70 3.81 -15.66
C ARG A 180 18.22 2.40 -15.97
N LEU A 181 16.95 2.26 -16.35
CA LEU A 181 16.34 1.01 -16.79
C LEU A 181 16.82 0.64 -18.20
N PHE A 182 16.59 -0.60 -18.62
CA PHE A 182 16.92 -1.11 -19.95
C PHE A 182 16.28 -0.28 -21.07
N SER A 183 15.07 0.26 -20.82
CA SER A 183 14.37 1.19 -21.73
C SER A 183 15.07 2.53 -21.92
N GLY A 184 16.05 2.86 -21.07
CA GLY A 184 16.70 4.17 -20.99
C GLY A 184 16.01 5.16 -20.05
N GLN A 185 14.82 4.83 -19.54
CA GLN A 185 14.13 5.61 -18.51
C GLN A 185 14.98 5.66 -17.23
N VAL A 186 15.03 6.82 -16.58
CA VAL A 186 15.74 7.00 -15.30
C VAL A 186 14.70 7.14 -14.19
N VAL A 187 14.82 6.32 -13.15
CA VAL A 187 13.90 6.31 -12.01
C VAL A 187 14.67 6.45 -10.69
N PRO A 188 14.08 7.10 -9.67
CA PRO A 188 14.68 7.20 -8.34
C PRO A 188 14.77 5.84 -7.65
N VAL A 189 15.82 5.67 -6.82
CA VAL A 189 16.03 4.46 -6.02
C VAL A 189 15.36 4.61 -4.66
N LEU A 190 14.46 3.66 -4.38
CA LEU A 190 13.75 3.49 -3.12
C LEU A 190 14.39 2.35 -2.32
N GLN A 191 15.07 2.72 -1.23
CA GLN A 191 15.71 1.79 -0.33
C GLN A 191 14.68 1.08 0.54
N LEU A 192 14.76 -0.25 0.59
CA LEU A 192 13.95 -1.10 1.44
C LEU A 192 14.81 -1.63 2.58
N GLU A 193 14.41 -1.32 3.82
CA GLU A 193 15.17 -1.68 5.03
C GLU A 193 14.53 -2.82 5.82
N ASN A 194 13.21 -3.01 5.70
CA ASN A 194 12.46 -3.96 6.51
C ASN A 194 11.22 -4.46 5.74
N PRO A 195 10.85 -5.75 5.82
CA PRO A 195 9.64 -6.29 5.20
C PRO A 195 8.32 -5.77 5.78
N ARG A 196 8.34 -5.12 6.95
CA ARG A 196 7.13 -4.52 7.55
C ARG A 196 6.49 -3.54 6.57
N GLY A 197 5.16 -3.63 6.45
CA GLY A 197 4.39 -2.78 5.55
C GLY A 197 4.39 -3.19 4.08
N MET A 198 5.19 -4.19 3.71
CA MET A 198 5.08 -4.82 2.41
C MET A 198 3.88 -5.77 2.41
N TYR A 199 2.75 -5.32 1.89
CA TYR A 199 1.54 -6.14 1.77
C TYR A 199 1.15 -6.34 0.32
N GLY A 200 0.81 -7.58 -0.03
CA GLY A 200 0.15 -7.94 -1.27
C GLY A 200 -1.36 -7.97 -1.07
N TRP A 201 -2.08 -7.23 -1.90
CA TRP A 201 -3.54 -7.14 -1.84
C TRP A 201 -4.12 -8.28 -2.68
N LYS A 202 -4.74 -9.25 -2.00
CA LYS A 202 -5.41 -10.41 -2.62
C LYS A 202 -6.91 -10.16 -2.68
N HIS A 203 -7.35 -9.46 -3.71
CA HIS A 203 -8.70 -8.94 -3.85
C HIS A 203 -9.75 -10.06 -3.79
N ASN A 204 -9.50 -11.21 -4.45
CA ASN A 204 -10.44 -12.34 -4.47
C ASN A 204 -10.60 -13.00 -3.09
N ALA A 205 -9.49 -13.17 -2.36
CA ALA A 205 -9.53 -13.68 -0.98
C ALA A 205 -10.33 -12.74 -0.08
N LEU A 206 -10.08 -11.42 -0.18
CA LEU A 206 -10.76 -10.42 0.61
C LEU A 206 -12.27 -10.35 0.30
N ILE A 207 -12.63 -10.39 -0.99
CA ILE A 207 -14.03 -10.47 -1.42
C ILE A 207 -14.72 -11.69 -0.81
N SER A 208 -14.09 -12.85 -0.90
CA SER A 208 -14.65 -14.10 -0.39
C SER A 208 -14.89 -14.01 1.12
N GLN A 209 -13.92 -13.48 1.87
CA GLN A 209 -14.01 -13.30 3.33
C GLN A 209 -15.08 -12.28 3.72
N ALA A 210 -15.09 -11.10 3.09
CA ALA A 210 -16.06 -10.05 3.38
C ALA A 210 -17.48 -10.48 3.03
N ALA A 211 -17.66 -11.15 1.90
CA ALA A 211 -18.96 -11.64 1.45
C ALA A 211 -19.51 -12.71 2.40
N GLN A 212 -18.66 -13.64 2.88
CA GLN A 212 -19.03 -14.62 3.90
C GLN A 212 -19.44 -13.96 5.23
N ALA A 213 -18.77 -12.88 5.63
CA ALA A 213 -19.09 -12.20 6.88
C ALA A 213 -20.41 -11.42 6.87
N VAL A 214 -20.85 -10.95 5.69
CA VAL A 214 -22.14 -10.27 5.52
C VAL A 214 -23.27 -11.28 5.31
N SER A 215 -22.97 -12.42 4.71
CA SER A 215 -23.92 -13.50 4.48
C SER A 215 -24.50 -14.01 5.80
N GLY A 216 -25.81 -13.84 5.98
CA GLY A 216 -26.52 -14.24 7.20
C GLY A 216 -26.81 -13.11 8.19
N ARG A 217 -26.35 -11.88 7.94
CA ARG A 217 -26.76 -10.70 8.72
C ARG A 217 -28.11 -10.18 8.24
N THR A 218 -29.03 -9.92 9.16
CA THR A 218 -30.43 -9.47 8.89
C THR A 218 -30.52 -8.15 8.12
N SER A 219 -29.44 -7.36 8.05
CA SER A 219 -29.38 -6.07 7.33
C SER A 219 -28.88 -6.17 5.89
N ALA A 220 -28.46 -7.35 5.43
CA ALA A 220 -28.03 -7.56 4.05
C ALA A 220 -29.26 -7.70 3.15
N THR A 221 -29.65 -6.62 2.49
CA THR A 221 -30.71 -6.63 1.47
C THR A 221 -30.20 -7.02 0.09
N ALA A 222 -28.89 -6.89 -0.13
CA ALA A 222 -28.22 -7.27 -1.37
C ALA A 222 -27.86 -8.76 -1.36
N ASP A 223 -27.94 -9.40 -2.53
CA ASP A 223 -27.43 -10.76 -2.72
C ASP A 223 -25.88 -10.79 -2.65
N LEU A 224 -25.33 -11.99 -2.49
CA LEU A 224 -23.90 -12.21 -2.38
C LEU A 224 -23.13 -11.62 -3.56
N GLU A 225 -23.64 -11.81 -4.77
CA GLU A 225 -23.02 -11.36 -6.01
C GLU A 225 -22.94 -9.82 -6.07
N THR A 226 -24.00 -9.12 -5.67
CA THR A 226 -24.01 -7.66 -5.60
C THR A 226 -23.03 -7.16 -4.55
N ILE A 227 -22.91 -7.81 -3.39
CA ILE A 227 -21.92 -7.45 -2.36
C ILE A 227 -20.50 -7.62 -2.90
N GLN A 228 -20.22 -8.74 -3.56
CA GLN A 228 -18.91 -8.99 -4.17
C GLN A 228 -18.60 -7.96 -5.26
N LYS A 229 -19.58 -7.61 -6.10
CA LYS A 229 -19.43 -6.57 -7.13
C LYS A 229 -19.19 -5.18 -6.53
N ASN A 230 -19.93 -4.81 -5.49
CA ASN A 230 -19.77 -3.53 -4.80
C ASN A 230 -18.41 -3.45 -4.09
N LEU A 231 -17.97 -4.53 -3.45
CA LEU A 231 -16.64 -4.58 -2.84
C LEU A 231 -15.54 -4.47 -3.90
N ARG A 232 -15.70 -5.15 -5.04
CA ARG A 232 -14.77 -5.02 -6.17
C ARG A 232 -14.67 -3.58 -6.66
N GLY A 233 -15.80 -2.95 -6.94
CA GLY A 233 -15.86 -1.56 -7.35
C GLY A 233 -15.28 -0.60 -6.30
N PHE A 234 -15.51 -0.86 -5.01
CA PHE A 234 -14.88 -0.10 -3.92
C PHE A 234 -13.36 -0.19 -3.96
N LEU A 235 -12.82 -1.40 -4.00
CA LEU A 235 -11.37 -1.64 -3.98
C LEU A 235 -10.67 -1.08 -5.22
N ASP A 236 -11.29 -1.23 -6.40
CA ASP A 236 -10.78 -0.64 -7.64
C ASP A 236 -10.78 0.89 -7.55
N ARG A 237 -11.87 1.48 -7.06
CA ARG A 237 -12.00 2.93 -6.92
C ARG A 237 -11.02 3.51 -5.90
N VAL A 238 -10.84 2.84 -4.76
CA VAL A 238 -9.82 3.20 -3.76
C VAL A 238 -8.44 3.24 -4.41
N TYR A 239 -8.12 2.33 -5.32
CA TYR A 239 -6.84 2.36 -6.03
C TYR A 239 -6.75 3.51 -7.05
N TYR A 240 -7.72 3.63 -7.97
CA TYR A 240 -7.63 4.58 -9.08
C TYR A 240 -7.80 6.04 -8.64
N ASP A 241 -8.68 6.32 -7.69
CA ASP A 241 -8.91 7.68 -7.20
C ASP A 241 -7.71 8.17 -6.37
N LEU A 242 -6.92 7.26 -5.80
CA LEU A 242 -5.81 7.57 -4.89
C LEU A 242 -4.43 7.39 -5.51
N ARG A 243 -4.34 7.24 -6.83
CA ARG A 243 -3.06 7.02 -7.51
C ARG A 243 -2.12 8.21 -7.31
N ASN A 244 -1.04 7.99 -6.58
CA ASN A 244 -0.02 9.01 -6.29
C ASN A 244 1.37 8.37 -6.14
N LEU A 245 2.41 9.19 -5.93
CA LEU A 245 3.79 8.72 -5.80
C LEU A 245 4.15 8.29 -4.36
N GLY A 246 3.30 8.57 -3.38
CA GLY A 246 3.50 8.21 -1.98
C GLY A 246 4.59 9.03 -1.29
N VAL A 247 4.94 10.22 -1.80
CA VAL A 247 6.04 11.05 -1.26
C VAL A 247 5.51 12.03 -0.21
N LEU A 248 4.48 12.80 -0.53
CA LEU A 248 3.88 13.77 0.39
C LEU A 248 3.26 13.07 1.61
N SER A 249 3.25 13.73 2.76
CA SER A 249 2.63 13.14 3.97
C SER A 249 1.16 12.79 3.76
N SER A 250 0.42 13.65 3.06
CA SER A 250 -0.96 13.38 2.63
C SER A 250 -1.05 12.14 1.75
N ASP A 251 -0.15 11.99 0.78
CA ASP A 251 -0.11 10.85 -0.14
C ASP A 251 0.20 9.55 0.60
N ARG A 252 1.16 9.57 1.54
CA ARG A 252 1.45 8.43 2.42
C ARG A 252 0.24 8.05 3.26
N ALA A 253 -0.46 9.04 3.82
CA ALA A 253 -1.64 8.80 4.65
C ALA A 253 -2.77 8.19 3.84
N VAL A 254 -3.00 8.70 2.63
CA VAL A 254 -3.96 8.16 1.66
C VAL A 254 -3.62 6.73 1.28
N ASN A 255 -2.38 6.46 0.87
CA ASN A 255 -1.95 5.14 0.42
C ASN A 255 -2.01 4.12 1.56
N PHE A 256 -1.60 4.51 2.76
CA PHE A 256 -1.72 3.66 3.92
C PHE A 256 -3.18 3.44 4.34
N ALA A 257 -4.02 4.48 4.28
CA ALA A 257 -5.44 4.33 4.55
C ALA A 257 -6.12 3.41 3.52
N ALA A 258 -5.67 3.41 2.26
CA ALA A 258 -6.12 2.46 1.26
C ALA A 258 -5.70 1.01 1.61
N THR A 259 -4.43 0.80 2.00
CA THR A 259 -3.97 -0.50 2.53
C THR A 259 -4.79 -0.93 3.73
N ASN A 260 -4.99 -0.03 4.69
CA ASN A 260 -5.73 -0.34 5.90
C ASN A 260 -7.21 -0.59 5.61
N ALA A 261 -7.84 0.17 4.72
CA ALA A 261 -9.22 -0.05 4.28
C ALA A 261 -9.38 -1.39 3.55
N PHE A 262 -8.36 -1.81 2.79
CA PHE A 262 -8.29 -3.16 2.23
C PHE A 262 -8.28 -4.21 3.35
N GLN A 263 -7.38 -4.08 4.34
CA GLN A 263 -7.30 -5.01 5.47
C GLN A 263 -8.55 -4.97 6.37
N ALA A 264 -9.21 -3.81 6.46
CA ALA A 264 -10.38 -3.54 7.27
C ALA A 264 -11.67 -3.52 6.44
N ALA A 265 -11.72 -4.20 5.28
CA ALA A 265 -12.90 -4.22 4.41
C ALA A 265 -14.19 -4.59 5.14
N MET A 266 -14.04 -5.42 6.17
CA MET A 266 -15.09 -5.80 7.12
C MET A 266 -15.80 -4.62 7.80
N VAL A 267 -15.11 -3.51 8.04
CA VAL A 267 -15.68 -2.30 8.64
C VAL A 267 -16.71 -1.64 7.71
N PHE A 268 -16.50 -1.74 6.40
CA PHE A 268 -17.40 -1.18 5.39
C PHE A 268 -18.51 -2.16 4.97
N SER A 269 -18.46 -3.40 5.46
CA SER A 269 -19.37 -4.47 5.06
C SER A 269 -20.85 -4.13 5.30
N GLU A 270 -21.17 -3.34 6.33
CA GLU A 270 -22.53 -2.85 6.58
C GLU A 270 -22.97 -1.81 5.52
N ALA A 271 -22.12 -0.84 5.19
CA ALA A 271 -22.44 0.17 4.18
C ALA A 271 -22.58 -0.47 2.80
N LEU A 272 -21.64 -1.35 2.43
CA LEU A 272 -21.64 -2.07 1.16
C LEU A 272 -22.81 -3.06 1.07
N GLY A 273 -23.13 -3.77 2.16
CA GLY A 273 -24.28 -4.68 2.24
C GLY A 273 -25.63 -3.95 2.21
N GLY A 274 -25.67 -2.70 2.66
CA GLY A 274 -26.82 -1.81 2.58
C GLY A 274 -26.99 -1.10 1.22
N GLY A 275 -26.22 -1.50 0.20
CA GLY A 275 -26.28 -0.97 -1.16
C GLY A 275 -25.52 0.33 -1.38
N MET A 276 -24.78 0.84 -0.39
CA MET A 276 -24.01 2.07 -0.55
C MET A 276 -22.71 1.81 -1.32
N GLN A 277 -22.26 2.84 -2.04
CA GLN A 277 -21.01 2.86 -2.79
C GLN A 277 -20.15 4.02 -2.31
N LEU A 278 -18.83 3.90 -2.47
CA LEU A 278 -17.89 4.97 -2.17
C LEU A 278 -18.16 6.18 -3.09
N GLU A 279 -18.29 7.36 -2.50
CA GLU A 279 -18.52 8.66 -3.14
C GLU A 279 -17.20 9.43 -3.31
N THR A 280 -16.52 9.69 -2.19
CA THR A 280 -15.28 10.48 -2.12
C THR A 280 -14.33 9.94 -1.06
N ILE A 281 -13.04 10.20 -1.28
CA ILE A 281 -11.98 10.04 -0.28
C ILE A 281 -11.33 11.40 -0.11
N GLU A 282 -11.33 11.91 1.11
CA GLU A 282 -10.78 13.22 1.47
C GLU A 282 -9.75 13.06 2.57
N THR A 283 -8.71 13.89 2.55
CA THR A 283 -7.70 13.95 3.60
C THR A 283 -7.53 15.35 4.13
N GLU A 284 -7.40 15.44 5.44
CA GLU A 284 -7.11 16.69 6.15
C GLU A 284 -6.10 16.43 7.25
N MET A 285 -5.31 17.46 7.60
CA MET A 285 -4.39 17.36 8.73
C MET A 285 -5.20 17.17 10.02
N SER A 286 -4.83 16.18 10.82
CA SER A 286 -5.57 15.84 12.03
C SER A 286 -5.29 16.86 13.12
N PRO A 287 -6.33 17.43 13.76
CA PRO A 287 -6.14 18.27 14.95
C PRO A 287 -5.78 17.46 16.19
N PHE A 288 -5.86 16.12 16.13
CA PHE A 288 -5.61 15.19 17.24
C PHE A 288 -4.21 14.55 17.18
N ALA A 289 -3.23 15.30 16.68
CA ALA A 289 -1.85 14.88 16.62
C ALA A 289 -1.07 15.27 17.89
N ARG A 290 -0.05 14.49 18.25
CA ARG A 290 1.03 14.99 19.12
C ARG A 290 1.71 16.17 18.42
N ALA A 291 2.38 17.05 19.17
CA ALA A 291 3.05 18.21 18.57
C ALA A 291 4.13 17.83 17.52
N ASP A 292 4.69 16.63 17.62
CA ASP A 292 5.69 16.06 16.72
C ASP A 292 5.12 15.05 15.71
N ALA A 293 3.81 14.79 15.73
CA ALA A 293 3.18 13.80 14.87
C ALA A 293 2.66 14.43 13.57
N ASP A 294 3.01 13.80 12.46
CA ASP A 294 2.47 14.05 11.13
C ASP A 294 1.21 13.19 10.93
N ALA A 295 0.10 13.62 11.53
CA ALA A 295 -1.15 12.85 11.53
C ALA A 295 -2.21 13.45 10.59
N TRP A 296 -2.91 12.58 9.89
CA TRP A 296 -3.91 12.90 8.88
C TRP A 296 -5.22 12.17 9.16
N ASP A 297 -6.33 12.90 9.10
CA ASP A 297 -7.67 12.33 9.10
C ASP A 297 -8.05 11.98 7.64
N VAL A 298 -8.29 10.70 7.37
CA VAL A 298 -8.77 10.19 6.08
C VAL A 298 -10.25 9.87 6.18
N LYS A 299 -11.07 10.57 5.40
CA LYS A 299 -12.53 10.43 5.37
C LYS A 299 -12.96 9.71 4.10
N MET A 300 -13.64 8.58 4.25
CA MET A 300 -14.29 7.85 3.17
C MET A 300 -15.80 8.04 3.27
N LYS A 301 -16.38 8.68 2.27
CA LYS A 301 -17.81 9.01 2.22
C LYS A 301 -18.51 8.04 1.30
N PHE A 302 -19.62 7.46 1.75
CA PHE A 302 -20.44 6.51 1.01
C PHE A 302 -21.83 7.09 0.77
N PHE A 303 -22.38 6.83 -0.41
CA PHE A 303 -23.70 7.26 -0.83
C PHE A 303 -24.52 6.09 -1.37
N ASP A 304 -25.84 6.23 -1.40
CA ASP A 304 -26.75 5.24 -1.96
C ASP A 304 -27.12 5.64 -3.40
N PRO A 305 -26.69 4.87 -4.42
CA PRO A 305 -26.94 5.21 -5.82
C PRO A 305 -28.42 5.07 -6.21
N GLU A 306 -29.18 4.19 -5.55
CA GLU A 306 -30.62 3.97 -5.81
C GLU A 306 -31.48 5.02 -5.10
N ASN A 307 -30.99 5.57 -3.98
CA ASN A 307 -31.67 6.62 -3.23
C ASN A 307 -30.74 7.77 -2.85
N THR A 308 -30.60 8.72 -3.77
CA THR A 308 -29.78 9.93 -3.58
C THR A 308 -30.24 10.86 -2.46
N ARG A 309 -31.45 10.65 -1.90
CA ARG A 309 -31.97 11.38 -0.74
C ARG A 309 -31.56 10.75 0.60
N ARG A 310 -31.01 9.54 0.58
CA ARG A 310 -30.51 8.88 1.79
C ARG A 310 -29.26 9.61 2.28
N ALA A 311 -29.16 9.77 3.59
CA ALA A 311 -27.98 10.36 4.22
C ALA A 311 -26.72 9.57 3.86
N ARG A 312 -25.63 10.29 3.60
CA ARG A 312 -24.32 9.68 3.35
C ARG A 312 -23.75 9.11 4.64
N ARG A 313 -22.98 8.02 4.52
CA ARG A 313 -22.21 7.43 5.62
C ARG A 313 -20.75 7.84 5.49
N VAL A 314 -20.18 8.40 6.54
CA VAL A 314 -18.76 8.80 6.57
C VAL A 314 -18.02 7.88 7.52
N TYR A 315 -16.87 7.38 7.08
CA TYR A 315 -15.89 6.68 7.90
C TYR A 315 -14.63 7.52 7.97
N ARG A 316 -14.09 7.71 9.19
CA ARG A 316 -12.86 8.47 9.40
C ARG A 316 -11.81 7.61 10.10
N PHE A 317 -10.63 7.59 9.50
CA PHE A 317 -9.41 7.01 10.02
C PHE A 317 -8.45 8.15 10.37
N THR A 318 -7.71 8.03 11.46
CA THR A 318 -6.59 8.93 11.72
C THR A 318 -5.31 8.12 11.51
N VAL A 319 -4.41 8.62 10.68
CA VAL A 319 -3.17 7.94 10.29
C VAL A 319 -1.98 8.83 10.64
N ASP A 320 -1.04 8.31 11.41
CA ASP A 320 0.24 8.95 11.68
C ASP A 320 1.28 8.43 10.68
N VAL A 321 1.85 9.34 9.87
CA VAL A 321 2.86 9.08 8.84
C VAL A 321 4.23 9.66 9.19
N SER A 322 4.47 9.91 10.48
CA SER A 322 5.76 10.42 11.00
C SER A 322 6.91 9.44 10.78
N GLU A 323 6.60 8.15 10.68
CA GLU A 323 7.56 7.07 10.49
C GLU A 323 7.40 6.41 9.12
N LEU A 324 8.43 5.65 8.72
CA LEU A 324 8.44 4.89 7.47
C LEU A 324 7.24 3.94 7.37
N MET A 325 6.86 3.36 8.51
CA MET A 325 5.66 2.55 8.66
C MET A 325 4.56 3.39 9.31
N PRO A 326 3.57 3.84 8.53
CA PRO A 326 2.45 4.56 9.12
C PRO A 326 1.65 3.69 10.09
N VAL A 327 0.95 4.34 11.01
CA VAL A 327 0.12 3.67 12.01
C VAL A 327 -1.26 4.32 12.10
N THR A 328 -2.28 3.51 12.33
CA THR A 328 -3.63 4.01 12.63
C THR A 328 -3.74 4.46 14.08
N LEU A 329 -4.29 5.63 14.31
CA LEU A 329 -4.54 6.18 15.64
C LEU A 329 -6.00 5.96 16.05
N GLY A 330 -6.19 5.21 17.13
CA GLY A 330 -7.51 4.97 17.71
C GLY A 330 -8.42 4.09 16.83
N GLN A 331 -9.72 4.16 17.11
CA GLN A 331 -10.74 3.38 16.42
C GLN A 331 -11.36 4.16 15.26
N VAL A 332 -11.80 3.43 14.23
CA VAL A 332 -12.53 3.99 13.09
C VAL A 332 -13.80 4.68 13.59
N ARG A 333 -13.96 5.96 13.26
CA ARG A 333 -15.18 6.70 13.59
C ARG A 333 -16.13 6.66 12.41
N SER A 334 -17.43 6.51 12.69
CA SER A 334 -18.45 6.56 11.64
C SER A 334 -19.65 7.38 12.07
N TRP A 335 -20.23 8.13 11.12
CA TRP A 335 -21.44 8.92 11.34
C TRP A 335 -22.19 9.10 10.02
N THR A 336 -23.41 9.63 10.08
CA THR A 336 -24.18 10.02 8.91
C THR A 336 -24.11 11.52 8.71
N THR A 337 -24.06 11.96 7.45
CA THR A 337 -24.15 13.37 7.09
C THR A 337 -25.32 13.61 6.16
N ALA A 338 -25.91 14.81 6.24
CA ALA A 338 -26.99 15.21 5.36
C ALA A 338 -26.55 15.19 3.88
N VAL A 339 -27.55 15.12 2.99
CA VAL A 339 -27.33 15.13 1.54
C VAL A 339 -26.75 16.46 1.12
#